data_AF-A0A6G0WZY3-F1
#
_entry.id   AF-A0A6G0WZY3-F1
#
_cell.length_a   1.000
_cell.length_b   1.000
_cell.length_c   1.000
_cell.angle_alpha   90.00
_cell.angle_beta   90.00
_cell.angle_gamma   90.00
#
_symmetry.space_group_name_H-M   'P 1'
#
loop_
_entity.id
_entity.type
_entity.pdbx_description
1 polymer ?
#
loop_
_entity_poly.entity_id
_entity_poly.type
_entity_poly.pdbx_seq_one_letter_code
_entity_poly.pdbx_strand_id
1 'polypeptide(L)'
;MTMTACPRTFSAFLGPEVTQTFMALPHADKIRRFEAFIKFVQAQRIRFRPSKRATTCHAVVVDEEVMPRSEAESLVAGRTISGFGVDGTADGFLPQCELSLGAAWLAHDIGHQDVVENPRGSFKFGWCHAEKQKLTELRRKMTDKSHWRAVCLVVDRNMCSDCIAFTSALAAFEDEPIRIRDPEYSRVFQPQGAIVEVVSSDGALKMREESQV
;
A
#
# COMPACT_ATOMS: atom_id res chain seq x y z
N MET A 1 -7.82 -26.84 -32.09
CA MET A 1 -7.95 -26.28 -30.74
C MET A 1 -6.73 -25.43 -30.47
N THR A 2 -6.84 -24.12 -30.59
CA THR A 2 -5.78 -23.18 -30.21
C THR A 2 -5.64 -23.22 -28.69
N MET A 3 -4.49 -23.68 -28.19
CA MET A 3 -4.15 -23.54 -26.77
C MET A 3 -4.09 -22.03 -26.48
N THR A 4 -5.11 -21.50 -25.82
CA THR A 4 -5.06 -20.13 -25.29
C THR A 4 -3.94 -20.09 -24.26
N ALA A 5 -2.93 -19.26 -24.50
CA ALA A 5 -1.82 -19.08 -23.59
C ALA A 5 -2.34 -18.66 -22.20
N CYS A 6 -1.86 -19.31 -21.14
CA CYS A 6 -2.22 -19.00 -19.76
C CYS A 6 -1.94 -17.51 -19.47
N PRO A 7 -2.95 -16.70 -19.07
CA PRO A 7 -2.75 -15.29 -18.79
C PRO A 7 -1.73 -15.07 -17.67
N ARG A 8 -0.59 -14.44 -18.00
CA ARG A 8 0.48 -14.13 -17.03
C ARG A 8 0.36 -12.72 -16.42
N THR A 9 -0.64 -11.95 -16.83
CA THR A 9 -0.90 -10.59 -16.32
C THR A 9 -2.37 -10.45 -15.95
N PHE A 10 -2.68 -9.52 -15.06
CA PHE A 10 -4.06 -9.25 -14.67
C PHE A 10 -4.90 -8.73 -15.83
N SER A 11 -4.37 -7.82 -16.67
CA SER A 11 -5.06 -7.37 -17.88
C SER A 11 -5.37 -8.52 -18.86
N ALA A 12 -4.44 -9.46 -19.03
CA ALA A 12 -4.69 -10.63 -19.88
C ALA A 12 -5.76 -11.56 -19.27
N PHE A 13 -5.79 -11.68 -17.94
CA PHE A 13 -6.82 -12.46 -17.23
C PHE A 13 -8.21 -11.83 -17.35
N LEU A 14 -8.31 -10.50 -17.29
CA LEU A 14 -9.58 -9.79 -17.46
C LEU A 14 -10.14 -9.89 -18.88
N GLY A 15 -9.26 -10.01 -19.88
CA GLY A 15 -9.61 -9.86 -21.28
C GLY A 15 -9.70 -8.40 -21.73
N PRO A 16 -9.69 -8.14 -23.05
CA PRO A 16 -9.57 -6.80 -23.61
C PRO A 16 -10.78 -5.90 -23.27
N GLU A 17 -11.99 -6.44 -23.33
CA GLU A 17 -13.24 -5.69 -23.10
C GLU A 17 -13.31 -5.17 -21.66
N VAL A 18 -13.09 -6.05 -20.68
CA VAL A 18 -13.12 -5.67 -19.26
C VAL A 18 -11.93 -4.78 -18.91
N THR A 19 -10.76 -5.02 -19.49
CA THR A 19 -9.57 -4.19 -19.20
C THR A 19 -9.81 -2.72 -19.52
N GLN A 20 -10.56 -2.40 -20.57
CA GLN A 20 -10.85 -1.02 -20.97
C GLN A 20 -11.78 -0.31 -19.98
N THR A 21 -12.76 -1.03 -19.43
CA THR A 21 -13.78 -0.46 -18.53
C THR A 21 -13.50 -0.71 -17.04
N PHE A 22 -12.45 -1.46 -16.70
CA PHE A 22 -12.16 -1.91 -15.34
C PHE A 22 -12.14 -0.78 -14.30
N MET A 23 -11.53 0.37 -14.61
CA MET A 23 -11.42 1.48 -13.66
C MET A 23 -12.77 2.15 -13.36
N ALA A 24 -13.76 2.00 -14.24
CA ALA A 24 -15.12 2.51 -14.08
C ALA A 24 -16.03 1.55 -13.30
N LEU A 25 -15.58 0.33 -12.99
CA LEU A 25 -16.35 -0.60 -12.17
C LEU A 25 -16.48 -0.08 -10.73
N PRO A 26 -17.55 -0.45 -10.02
CA PRO A 26 -17.62 -0.27 -8.57
C PRO A 26 -16.40 -0.87 -7.88
N HIS A 27 -15.92 -0.23 -6.81
CA HIS A 27 -14.67 -0.64 -6.14
C HIS A 27 -14.72 -2.11 -5.68
N ALA A 28 -15.82 -2.54 -5.05
CA ALA A 28 -16.01 -3.93 -4.64
C ALA A 28 -15.90 -4.93 -5.81
N ASP A 29 -16.35 -4.55 -7.00
CA ASP A 29 -16.26 -5.42 -8.19
C ASP A 29 -14.84 -5.49 -8.74
N LYS A 30 -14.07 -4.39 -8.66
CA LYS A 30 -12.62 -4.42 -8.94
C LYS A 30 -11.91 -5.40 -8.00
N ILE A 31 -12.24 -5.36 -6.70
CA ILE A 31 -11.63 -6.23 -5.68
C ILE A 31 -11.98 -7.70 -5.94
N ARG A 32 -13.26 -8.02 -6.19
CA ARG A 32 -13.68 -9.40 -6.52
C ARG A 32 -12.97 -9.96 -7.75
N ARG A 33 -12.73 -9.12 -8.78
CA ARG A 33 -11.94 -9.53 -9.96
C ARG A 33 -10.48 -9.77 -9.61
N PHE A 34 -9.90 -8.97 -8.72
CA PHE A 34 -8.55 -9.19 -8.22
C PHE A 34 -8.46 -10.48 -7.38
N GLU A 35 -9.41 -10.75 -6.49
CA GLU A 35 -9.50 -12.02 -5.76
C GLU A 35 -9.59 -13.24 -6.70
N ALA A 36 -10.40 -13.14 -7.76
CA ALA A 36 -10.52 -14.18 -8.77
C ALA A 36 -9.19 -14.42 -9.50
N PHE A 37 -8.44 -13.35 -9.81
CA PHE A 37 -7.12 -13.45 -10.40
C PHE A 37 -6.11 -14.13 -9.47
N ILE A 38 -6.08 -13.76 -8.19
CA ILE A 38 -5.21 -14.40 -7.19
C ILE A 38 -5.49 -15.90 -7.12
N LYS A 39 -6.77 -16.29 -7.01
CA LYS A 39 -7.19 -17.71 -6.99
C LYS A 39 -6.77 -18.44 -8.26
N PHE A 40 -6.96 -17.81 -9.43
CA PHE A 40 -6.53 -18.37 -10.72
C PHE A 40 -5.03 -18.65 -10.74
N VAL A 41 -4.24 -17.64 -10.38
CA VAL A 41 -2.77 -17.72 -10.38
C VAL A 41 -2.27 -18.81 -9.42
N GLN A 42 -2.83 -18.91 -8.22
CA GLN A 42 -2.51 -19.96 -7.25
C GLN A 42 -2.85 -21.35 -7.78
N ALA A 43 -4.04 -21.53 -8.36
CA ALA A 43 -4.46 -22.80 -8.95
C ALA A 43 -3.54 -23.23 -10.11
N GLN A 44 -3.06 -22.28 -10.90
CA GLN A 44 -2.15 -22.52 -12.01
C GLN A 44 -0.67 -22.62 -11.58
N ARG A 45 -0.34 -22.39 -10.29
CA ARG A 45 1.04 -22.38 -9.76
C ARG A 45 1.98 -21.47 -10.57
N ILE A 46 1.46 -20.33 -11.04
CA ILE A 46 2.24 -19.40 -11.88
C ILE A 46 3.21 -18.62 -11.01
N ARG A 47 4.51 -18.77 -11.31
CA ARG A 47 5.58 -18.10 -10.57
C ARG A 47 5.87 -16.68 -11.04
N PHE A 48 5.78 -15.72 -10.14
CA PHE A 48 6.21 -14.33 -10.30
C PHE A 48 7.53 -14.14 -9.58
N ARG A 49 8.53 -13.61 -10.29
CA ARG A 49 9.77 -13.16 -9.66
C ARG A 49 9.56 -11.75 -9.13
N PRO A 50 9.95 -11.44 -7.88
CA PRO A 50 9.97 -10.06 -7.39
C PRO A 50 10.74 -9.17 -8.35
N SER A 51 10.19 -7.98 -8.63
CA SER A 51 10.89 -7.00 -9.43
C SER A 51 12.16 -6.56 -8.72
N LYS A 52 13.26 -6.36 -9.47
CA LYS A 52 14.47 -5.70 -8.93
C LYS A 52 14.20 -4.26 -8.42
N ARG A 53 13.04 -3.72 -8.76
CA ARG A 53 12.54 -2.40 -8.36
C ARG A 53 11.43 -2.48 -7.31
N ALA A 54 11.23 -3.65 -6.69
CA ALA A 54 10.25 -3.80 -5.63
C ALA A 54 10.63 -2.92 -4.44
N THR A 55 9.73 -2.02 -4.06
CA THR A 55 9.86 -1.16 -2.87
C THR A 55 9.73 -2.01 -1.61
N THR A 56 10.46 -1.69 -0.55
CA THR A 56 10.28 -2.25 0.78
C THR A 56 9.78 -1.17 1.75
N CYS A 57 9.00 -1.59 2.74
CA CYS A 57 8.46 -0.71 3.76
C CYS A 57 8.50 -1.37 5.13
N HIS A 58 8.82 -0.60 6.17
CA HIS A 58 8.76 -1.03 7.56
C HIS A 58 8.27 0.13 8.43
N ALA A 59 8.03 -0.12 9.72
CA ALA A 59 7.68 0.93 10.67
C ALA A 59 8.79 1.09 11.72
N VAL A 60 8.88 2.28 12.28
CA VAL A 60 9.75 2.61 13.42
C VAL A 60 8.94 3.38 14.47
N VAL A 61 9.36 3.26 15.73
CA VAL A 61 8.79 4.04 16.84
C VAL A 61 9.39 5.44 16.80
N VAL A 62 8.56 6.47 16.96
CA VAL A 62 8.96 7.88 16.97
C VAL A 62 8.49 8.63 18.21
N ASP A 63 7.58 8.06 18.99
CA ASP A 63 7.11 8.60 20.26
C ASP A 63 6.84 7.44 21.23
N GLU A 64 7.70 7.30 22.24
CA GLU A 64 7.64 6.22 23.22
C GLU A 64 6.70 6.54 24.40
N GLU A 65 6.20 7.79 24.51
CA GLU A 65 5.33 8.19 25.61
C GLU A 65 3.86 7.79 25.36
N VAL A 66 3.51 7.57 24.09
CA VAL A 66 2.13 7.25 23.66
C VAL A 66 1.75 5.79 23.94
N MET A 67 2.72 4.87 24.06
CA MET A 67 2.43 3.45 24.27
C MET A 67 3.56 2.70 25.01
N PRO A 68 3.25 1.60 25.73
CA PRO A 68 4.28 0.76 26.33
C PRO A 68 5.26 0.21 25.29
N ARG A 69 6.55 0.17 25.62
CA ARG A 69 7.62 -0.30 24.72
C ARG A 69 7.36 -1.68 24.09
N SER A 70 6.86 -2.64 24.87
CA SER A 70 6.56 -3.99 24.37
C SER A 70 5.44 -4.00 23.32
N GLU A 71 4.46 -3.10 23.45
CA GLU A 71 3.40 -2.90 22.47
C GLU A 71 3.96 -2.21 21.23
N ALA A 72 4.81 -1.20 21.41
CA ALA A 72 5.50 -0.50 20.33
C ALA A 72 6.35 -1.45 19.46
N GLU A 73 7.15 -2.30 20.09
CA GLU A 73 7.98 -3.31 19.41
C GLU A 73 7.12 -4.30 18.61
N SER A 74 6.02 -4.78 19.19
CA SER A 74 5.08 -5.68 18.51
C SER A 74 4.39 -5.02 17.32
N LEU A 75 4.01 -3.74 17.48
CA LEU A 75 3.31 -2.96 16.47
C LEU A 75 4.20 -2.72 15.24
N VAL A 76 5.45 -2.30 15.44
CA VAL A 76 6.34 -1.96 14.32
C VAL A 76 6.97 -3.19 13.65
N ALA A 77 6.93 -4.36 14.29
CA ALA A 77 7.56 -5.58 13.80
C ALA A 77 7.17 -5.95 12.36
N GLY A 78 8.14 -6.50 11.64
CA GLY A 78 7.97 -6.98 10.26
C GLY A 78 8.02 -5.87 9.21
N ARG A 79 8.33 -6.29 7.99
CA ARG A 79 8.47 -5.43 6.80
C ARG A 79 7.66 -6.00 5.64
N THR A 80 7.23 -5.13 4.74
CA THR A 80 6.53 -5.47 3.51
C THR A 80 7.43 -5.19 2.31
N ILE A 81 7.08 -5.79 1.18
CA ILE A 81 7.71 -5.55 -0.12
C ILE A 81 6.62 -5.44 -1.18
N SER A 82 6.83 -4.67 -2.23
CA SER A 82 5.83 -4.51 -3.29
C SER A 82 5.68 -5.80 -4.09
N GLY A 83 4.43 -6.11 -4.45
CA GLY A 83 4.03 -7.35 -5.08
C GLY A 83 2.96 -8.08 -4.25
N PHE A 84 2.21 -8.96 -4.91
CA PHE A 84 1.06 -9.62 -4.31
C PHE A 84 1.37 -10.99 -3.66
N GLY A 85 2.64 -11.44 -3.65
CA GLY A 85 3.09 -12.65 -2.94
C GLY A 85 2.33 -13.94 -3.26
N VAL A 86 1.94 -14.12 -4.52
CA VAL A 86 1.06 -15.22 -4.93
C VAL A 86 1.71 -16.60 -4.86
N ASP A 87 3.04 -16.64 -4.94
CA ASP A 87 3.87 -17.84 -4.79
C ASP A 87 4.36 -18.02 -3.35
N GLY A 88 3.70 -17.33 -2.42
CA GLY A 88 4.19 -17.15 -1.07
C GLY A 88 4.92 -15.83 -0.91
N THR A 89 5.30 -15.59 0.33
CA THR A 89 6.01 -14.39 0.78
C THR A 89 7.49 -14.71 0.92
N ALA A 90 8.36 -13.82 0.45
CA ALA A 90 9.80 -14.00 0.62
C ALA A 90 10.19 -13.98 2.11
N ASP A 91 11.21 -14.75 2.48
CA ASP A 91 11.68 -14.83 3.86
C ASP A 91 11.98 -13.45 4.45
N GLY A 92 11.53 -13.24 5.69
CA GLY A 92 11.67 -11.97 6.39
C GLY A 92 10.72 -10.86 5.95
N PHE A 93 9.65 -11.18 5.20
CA PHE A 93 8.56 -10.26 4.88
C PHE A 93 7.22 -10.76 5.44
N LEU A 94 6.27 -9.83 5.63
CA LEU A 94 4.92 -10.11 6.07
C LEU A 94 4.04 -10.71 4.95
N PRO A 95 2.96 -11.46 5.25
CA PRO A 95 2.13 -12.17 4.27
C PRO A 95 1.52 -11.30 3.16
N GLN A 96 2.22 -11.11 2.04
CA GLN A 96 1.88 -10.08 1.05
C GLN A 96 0.55 -10.31 0.34
N CYS A 97 0.15 -11.57 0.10
CA CYS A 97 -1.11 -11.86 -0.57
C CYS A 97 -2.30 -11.45 0.30
N GLU A 98 -2.24 -11.78 1.58
CA GLU A 98 -3.26 -11.39 2.56
C GLU A 98 -3.28 -9.87 2.74
N LEU A 99 -2.11 -9.24 2.84
CA LEU A 99 -2.00 -7.79 3.00
C LEU A 99 -2.41 -7.02 1.73
N SER A 100 -2.19 -7.56 0.53
CA SER A 100 -2.64 -6.94 -0.72
C SER A 100 -4.16 -6.95 -0.84
N LEU A 101 -4.80 -8.06 -0.48
CA LEU A 101 -6.26 -8.15 -0.41
C LEU A 101 -6.82 -7.27 0.71
N GLY A 102 -6.15 -7.27 1.86
CA GLY A 102 -6.48 -6.37 2.97
C GLY A 102 -6.40 -4.90 2.58
N ALA A 103 -5.36 -4.50 1.86
CA ALA A 103 -5.19 -3.14 1.35
C ALA A 103 -6.28 -2.77 0.33
N ALA A 104 -6.70 -3.72 -0.51
CA ALA A 104 -7.79 -3.50 -1.45
C ALA A 104 -9.13 -3.24 -0.73
N TRP A 105 -9.47 -4.05 0.27
CA TRP A 105 -10.67 -3.85 1.08
C TRP A 105 -10.57 -2.60 1.97
N LEU A 106 -9.40 -2.32 2.54
CA LEU A 106 -9.17 -1.09 3.30
C LEU A 106 -9.34 0.14 2.39
N ALA A 107 -8.84 0.10 1.15
CA ALA A 107 -9.06 1.16 0.17
C ALA A 107 -10.56 1.40 -0.08
N HIS A 108 -11.37 0.35 -0.10
CA HIS A 108 -12.82 0.47 -0.20
C HIS A 108 -13.42 1.13 1.04
N ASP A 109 -13.05 0.66 2.23
CA ASP A 109 -13.60 1.14 3.50
C ASP A 109 -13.29 2.61 3.78
N ILE A 110 -12.08 3.07 3.42
CA ILE A 110 -11.66 4.47 3.59
C ILE A 110 -12.10 5.39 2.44
N GLY A 111 -12.82 4.87 1.45
CA GLY A 111 -13.28 5.65 0.29
C GLY A 111 -12.15 6.09 -0.67
N HIS A 112 -10.99 5.44 -0.64
CA HIS A 112 -9.86 5.73 -1.52
C HIS A 112 -10.26 5.58 -3.00
N GLN A 113 -9.93 6.58 -3.81
CA GLN A 113 -10.08 6.54 -5.26
C GLN A 113 -8.75 6.16 -5.90
N ASP A 114 -8.72 5.04 -6.64
CA ASP A 114 -7.51 4.56 -7.30
C ASP A 114 -6.91 5.63 -8.24
N VAL A 115 -5.63 5.94 -8.05
CA VAL A 115 -4.87 6.80 -8.97
C VAL A 115 -4.08 5.92 -9.95
N VAL A 116 -4.35 6.06 -11.26
CA VAL A 116 -3.71 5.22 -12.29
C VAL A 116 -2.33 5.76 -12.63
N GLU A 117 -1.29 5.07 -12.15
CA GLU A 117 0.11 5.49 -12.36
C GLU A 117 0.70 5.03 -13.69
N ASN A 118 0.29 3.85 -14.15
CA ASN A 118 0.75 3.29 -15.41
C ASN A 118 -0.44 2.75 -16.21
N PRO A 119 -1.02 3.55 -17.12
CA PRO A 119 -2.18 3.15 -17.90
C PRO A 119 -1.90 1.93 -18.81
N ARG A 120 -0.62 1.63 -19.07
CA ARG A 120 -0.14 0.48 -19.85
C ARG A 120 0.41 -0.66 -18.99
N GLY A 121 0.36 -0.54 -17.66
CA GLY A 121 0.88 -1.51 -16.72
C GLY A 121 0.04 -2.78 -16.65
N SER A 122 0.66 -3.88 -16.22
CA SER A 122 -0.01 -5.17 -16.01
C SER A 122 -1.05 -5.14 -14.88
N PHE A 123 -0.93 -4.18 -13.96
CA PHE A 123 -1.90 -3.85 -12.92
C PHE A 123 -2.16 -2.35 -12.96
N LYS A 124 -3.43 -1.96 -12.84
CA LYS A 124 -3.87 -0.56 -12.91
C LYS A 124 -4.07 0.08 -11.54
N PHE A 125 -3.82 -0.65 -10.45
CA PHE A 125 -4.06 -0.24 -9.06
C PHE A 125 -2.86 -0.61 -8.18
N GLY A 126 -2.57 0.22 -7.18
CA GLY A 126 -1.40 0.10 -6.29
C GLY A 126 -1.63 -0.70 -5.01
N TRP A 127 -2.69 -1.51 -4.90
CA TRP A 127 -2.98 -2.27 -3.65
C TRP A 127 -1.86 -3.23 -3.21
N CYS A 128 -0.99 -3.61 -4.15
CA CYS A 128 0.18 -4.44 -3.88
C CYS A 128 1.44 -3.65 -3.53
N HIS A 129 1.35 -2.34 -3.32
CA HIS A 129 2.49 -1.51 -2.90
C HIS A 129 2.81 -1.75 -1.42
N ALA A 130 4.10 -1.77 -1.08
CA ALA A 130 4.60 -2.09 0.25
C ALA A 130 4.00 -1.19 1.34
N GLU A 131 3.81 0.09 1.02
CA GLU A 131 3.25 1.12 1.90
C GLU A 131 1.82 0.76 2.32
N LYS A 132 0.95 0.46 1.35
CA LYS A 132 -0.46 0.09 1.62
C LYS A 132 -0.55 -1.21 2.42
N GLN A 133 0.31 -2.17 2.10
CA GLN A 133 0.39 -3.43 2.86
C GLN A 133 0.82 -3.19 4.32
N LYS A 134 1.80 -2.32 4.57
CA LYS A 134 2.27 -2.04 5.94
C LYS A 134 1.26 -1.21 6.72
N LEU A 135 0.60 -0.23 6.10
CA LEU A 135 -0.50 0.52 6.72
C LEU A 135 -1.67 -0.41 7.10
N THR A 136 -2.03 -1.34 6.21
CA THR A 136 -3.06 -2.35 6.48
C THR A 136 -2.69 -3.23 7.68
N GLU A 137 -1.43 -3.66 7.74
CA GLU A 137 -0.93 -4.48 8.85
C GLU A 137 -0.93 -3.72 10.18
N LEU A 138 -0.44 -2.48 10.20
CA LEU A 138 -0.46 -1.62 11.39
C LEU A 138 -1.89 -1.40 11.89
N ARG A 139 -2.81 -1.04 10.99
CA ARG A 139 -4.23 -0.83 11.34
C ARG A 139 -4.86 -2.08 11.98
N ARG A 140 -4.52 -3.28 11.49
CA ARG A 140 -5.03 -4.54 12.08
C ARG A 140 -4.50 -4.80 13.48
N LYS A 141 -3.29 -4.32 13.80
CA LYS A 141 -2.66 -4.46 15.11
C LYS A 141 -3.03 -3.34 16.09
N MET A 142 -3.38 -2.16 15.59
CA MET A 142 -3.70 -1.00 16.41
C MET A 142 -5.04 -1.22 17.14
N THR A 143 -4.94 -1.28 18.47
CA THR A 143 -6.06 -1.35 19.41
C THR A 143 -6.57 0.04 19.79
N ASP A 144 -5.68 1.04 19.79
CA ASP A 144 -5.97 2.46 19.96
C ASP A 144 -5.50 3.22 18.72
N LYS A 145 -6.33 4.15 18.24
CA LYS A 145 -6.02 5.04 17.11
C LYS A 145 -4.88 6.00 17.44
N SER A 146 -4.76 6.43 18.69
CA SER A 146 -3.70 7.35 19.13
C SER A 146 -2.29 6.81 18.84
N HIS A 147 -2.15 5.49 18.71
CA HIS A 147 -0.91 4.79 18.36
C HIS A 147 -0.36 5.16 16.97
N TRP A 148 -1.16 5.71 16.06
CA TRP A 148 -0.65 6.33 14.83
C TRP A 148 0.39 7.42 15.11
N ARG A 149 0.28 8.10 16.26
CA ARG A 149 1.23 9.14 16.65
C ARG A 149 2.58 8.59 17.09
N ALA A 150 2.64 7.33 17.54
CA ALA A 150 3.86 6.66 17.98
C ALA A 150 4.70 6.05 16.86
N VAL A 151 4.16 5.94 15.65
CA VAL A 151 4.82 5.22 14.55
C VAL A 151 5.11 6.11 13.35
N CYS A 152 6.18 5.79 12.64
CA CYS A 152 6.50 6.33 11.33
C CYS A 152 6.82 5.18 10.38
N LEU A 153 6.19 5.16 9.20
CA LEU A 153 6.55 4.21 8.16
C LEU A 153 7.79 4.73 7.42
N VAL A 154 8.70 3.82 7.09
CA VAL A 154 9.90 4.12 6.32
C VAL A 154 9.86 3.29 5.05
N VAL A 155 9.98 3.98 3.92
CA VAL A 155 9.90 3.42 2.57
C VAL A 155 11.23 3.67 1.87
N ASP A 156 11.75 2.67 1.15
CA ASP A 156 13.07 2.75 0.49
C ASP A 156 13.04 3.40 -0.90
N ARG A 157 11.87 3.80 -1.39
CA ARG A 157 11.65 4.52 -2.66
C ARG A 157 10.60 5.60 -2.48
N ASN A 158 10.65 6.62 -3.32
CA ASN A 158 9.68 7.71 -3.31
C ASN A 158 8.26 7.17 -3.42
N MET A 159 7.38 7.71 -2.58
CA MET A 159 5.97 7.37 -2.61
C MET A 159 5.37 7.79 -3.94
N CYS A 160 4.56 6.91 -4.49
CA CYS A 160 3.80 7.16 -5.70
C CYS A 160 2.46 7.86 -5.37
N SER A 161 1.82 8.51 -6.34
CA SER A 161 0.63 9.34 -6.08
C SER A 161 -0.55 8.53 -5.53
N ASP A 162 -0.68 7.25 -5.91
CA ASP A 162 -1.71 6.35 -5.39
C ASP A 162 -1.46 5.95 -3.92
N CYS A 163 -0.19 5.87 -3.49
CA CYS A 163 0.17 5.64 -2.09
C CYS A 163 -0.03 6.90 -1.24
N ILE A 164 0.27 8.08 -1.78
CA ILE A 164 0.01 9.37 -1.12
C ILE A 164 -1.49 9.54 -0.88
N ALA A 165 -2.31 9.41 -1.92
CA ALA A 165 -3.76 9.55 -1.82
C ALA A 165 -4.39 8.53 -0.85
N PHE A 166 -3.91 7.29 -0.87
CA PHE A 166 -4.36 6.25 0.07
C PHE A 166 -4.03 6.61 1.53
N THR A 167 -2.83 7.13 1.77
CA THR A 167 -2.39 7.51 3.12
C THR A 167 -3.20 8.71 3.63
N SER A 168 -3.48 9.69 2.78
CA SER A 168 -4.37 10.81 3.12
C SER A 168 -5.78 10.33 3.48
N ALA A 169 -6.36 9.42 2.68
CA ALA A 169 -7.67 8.85 2.95
C ALA A 169 -7.70 8.06 4.26
N LEU A 170 -6.62 7.33 4.57
CA LEU A 170 -6.51 6.58 5.81
C LEU A 170 -6.37 7.52 7.02
N ALA A 171 -5.58 8.59 6.94
CA ALA A 171 -5.45 9.57 8.02
C ALA A 171 -6.81 10.23 8.34
N ALA A 172 -7.58 10.58 7.31
CA ALA A 172 -8.93 11.10 7.47
C ALA A 172 -9.90 10.09 8.09
N PHE A 173 -9.84 8.83 7.66
CA PHE A 173 -10.69 7.75 8.19
C PHE A 173 -10.37 7.40 9.65
N GLU A 174 -9.09 7.36 10.00
CA GLU A 174 -8.65 7.07 11.36
C GLU A 174 -8.81 8.27 12.30
N ASP A 175 -8.99 9.48 11.76
CA ASP A 175 -9.00 10.75 12.50
C ASP A 175 -7.70 10.98 13.30
N GLU A 176 -6.57 10.50 12.75
CA GLU A 176 -5.25 10.61 13.35
C GLU A 176 -4.17 10.91 12.30
N PRO A 177 -3.09 11.63 12.66
CA PRO A 177 -2.02 11.94 11.72
C PRO A 177 -1.17 10.69 11.46
N ILE A 178 -0.88 10.44 10.19
CA ILE A 178 -0.02 9.32 9.76
C ILE A 178 1.31 9.86 9.26
N ARG A 179 2.42 9.26 9.71
CA ARG A 179 3.77 9.69 9.33
C ARG A 179 4.42 8.67 8.41
N ILE A 180 4.93 9.15 7.27
CA ILE A 180 5.70 8.33 6.34
C ILE A 180 6.95 9.09 5.90
N ARG A 181 8.09 8.41 5.95
CA ARG A 181 9.36 8.86 5.38
C ARG A 181 9.71 8.03 4.16
N ASP A 182 9.99 8.71 3.06
CA ASP A 182 10.64 8.15 1.88
C ASP A 182 12.01 8.83 1.66
N PRO A 183 12.79 8.46 0.63
CA PRO A 183 14.11 9.02 0.40
C PRO A 183 14.14 10.55 0.21
N GLU A 184 13.04 11.15 -0.22
CA GLU A 184 13.01 12.58 -0.58
C GLU A 184 12.28 13.42 0.48
N TYR A 185 11.31 12.84 1.19
CA TYR A 185 10.46 13.57 2.12
C TYR A 185 10.14 12.77 3.39
N SER A 186 10.02 13.50 4.50
CA SER A 186 9.24 13.10 5.65
C SER A 186 7.88 13.81 5.58
N ARG A 187 6.80 13.04 5.50
CA ARG A 187 5.42 13.53 5.38
C ARG A 187 4.62 13.23 6.63
N VAL A 188 3.77 14.18 7.01
CA VAL A 188 2.70 13.99 7.99
C VAL A 188 1.37 14.25 7.30
N PHE A 189 0.59 13.19 7.13
CA PHE A 189 -0.75 13.22 6.55
C PHE A 189 -1.75 13.53 7.66
N GLN A 190 -2.41 14.68 7.58
CA GLN A 190 -3.34 15.15 8.60
C GLN A 190 -4.77 14.66 8.31
N PRO A 191 -5.61 14.44 9.34
CA PRO A 191 -7.00 14.02 9.16
C PRO A 191 -7.84 14.96 8.28
N GLN A 192 -7.57 16.26 8.36
CA GLN A 192 -8.24 17.29 7.55
C GLN A 192 -7.73 17.37 6.09
N GLY A 193 -6.86 16.45 5.66
CA GLY A 193 -6.36 16.35 4.28
C GLY A 193 -5.09 17.14 3.98
N ALA A 194 -4.59 17.95 4.93
CA ALA A 194 -3.31 18.63 4.77
C ALA A 194 -2.14 17.64 4.83
N ILE A 195 -1.12 17.85 4.01
CA ILE A 195 0.14 17.09 4.06
C ILE A 195 1.26 18.06 4.41
N VAL A 196 1.90 17.83 5.56
CA VAL A 196 3.08 18.59 5.96
C VAL A 196 4.31 17.85 5.45
N GLU A 197 5.07 18.48 4.55
CA GLU A 197 6.25 17.89 3.95
C GLU A 197 7.52 18.58 4.41
N VAL A 198 8.49 17.76 4.78
CA VAL A 198 9.85 18.17 5.13
C VAL A 198 10.79 17.42 4.21
N VAL A 199 11.58 18.14 3.42
CA VAL A 199 12.58 17.52 2.54
C VAL A 199 13.58 16.75 3.40
N SER A 200 13.78 15.46 3.10
CA SER A 200 14.83 14.61 3.65
C SER A 200 16.16 15.06 3.05
N SER A 201 16.67 16.20 3.48
CA SER A 201 18.05 16.57 3.22
C SER A 201 18.94 15.73 4.14
N ASP A 202 20.11 15.37 3.66
CA ASP A 202 21.26 15.03 4.50
C ASP A 202 21.64 16.26 5.38
N GLY A 203 20.78 16.65 6.34
CA GLY A 203 21.10 17.54 7.46
C GLY A 203 20.43 18.92 7.56
N ALA A 204 19.42 19.31 6.78
CA ALA A 204 18.78 20.63 6.94
C ALA A 204 17.29 20.69 6.54
N LEU A 205 16.40 20.68 7.55
CA LEU A 205 14.95 20.81 7.42
C LEU A 205 14.58 22.09 6.63
N LYS A 206 13.87 21.94 5.51
CA LYS A 206 13.14 23.04 4.85
C LYS A 206 11.68 22.62 4.76
N MET A 207 10.79 23.37 5.42
CA MET A 207 9.34 23.18 5.30
C MET A 207 8.87 23.74 3.96
N ARG A 208 8.04 22.97 3.25
CA ARG A 208 7.21 23.49 2.15
C ARG A 208 5.77 23.24 2.55
N GLU A 209 5.00 24.30 2.73
CA GLU A 209 3.53 24.22 2.74
C GLU A 209 3.08 24.31 1.28
N GLU A 210 2.46 23.26 0.76
CA GLU A 210 1.72 23.34 -0.50
C GLU A 210 0.22 23.08 -0.25
N SER A 211 -0.58 23.94 -0.85
CA SER A 211 -2.02 24.10 -0.64
C SER A 211 -2.86 22.96 -1.23
N GLN A 212 -3.92 22.66 -0.48
CA GLN A 212 -5.13 21.84 -0.77
C GLN A 212 -5.30 21.29 -2.20
N VAL A 213 -5.49 19.95 -2.27
CA VAL A 213 -6.15 19.23 -3.38
C VAL A 213 -7.66 19.28 -3.18
#